data_AF-A0A439CVQ8-F1
#
_entry.id   AF-A0A439CVQ8-F1
#
_cell.length_a   1.000
_cell.length_b   1.000
_cell.length_c   1.000
_cell.angle_alpha   90.00
_cell.angle_beta   90.00
_cell.angle_gamma   90.00
#
_symmetry.space_group_name_H-M   'P 1'
#
loop_
_entity.id
_entity.type
_entity.pdbx_description
1 polymer ?
#
loop_
_entity_poly.entity_id
_entity_poly.type
_entity_poly.pdbx_seq_one_letter_code
_entity_poly.pdbx_strand_id
1 'polypeptide(L)'
;MAPMNKRSKTKQQPRQCPSGSPRATTHWRLGDIAFFKPAESFSQIERAELLESGRIHENATGHPVIILDRSSDSQYYIVTTVSAYGAGEHNDYLPPWKQPFHTRKDINGFRAFEGSARPNNERQSLRLADGNVWPKIKTSWVYIHNALLVLASTLINYDKPRCQLRMAPESLQDLLNHIKARSRCFRVQQTAMSTKMGPSEPAAKDAKQTWRQDDKESVLQTLLSHFEFTNIADRNHHLLPEKIAQAPSKSYSSVVRERTGLNYTSATGSKPLWSTIAAKSTSTATSMTCKAQIQTQASSRRGRNTVLA
;
A
#
# COMPACT_ATOMS: atom_id res chain seq x y z
N MET A 1 -19.37 -12.84 -63.12
CA MET A 1 -18.68 -13.66 -62.09
C MET A 1 -17.49 -12.85 -61.57
N ALA A 2 -17.51 -12.47 -60.29
CA ALA A 2 -16.42 -11.74 -59.62
C ALA A 2 -16.01 -12.51 -58.34
N PRO A 3 -14.72 -12.58 -57.99
CA PRO A 3 -14.28 -13.45 -56.90
C PRO A 3 -14.49 -12.80 -55.53
N MET A 4 -15.11 -13.57 -54.63
CA MET A 4 -15.26 -13.25 -53.21
C MET A 4 -13.90 -13.20 -52.51
N ASN A 5 -13.58 -12.04 -51.93
CA ASN A 5 -12.37 -11.84 -51.13
C ASN A 5 -12.64 -12.30 -49.68
N LYS A 6 -12.00 -13.39 -49.25
CA LYS A 6 -12.13 -13.94 -47.89
C LYS A 6 -11.31 -13.10 -46.92
N ARG A 7 -11.99 -12.40 -46.00
CA ARG A 7 -11.35 -11.70 -44.86
C ARG A 7 -10.78 -12.70 -43.86
N SER A 8 -9.45 -12.77 -43.80
CA SER A 8 -8.69 -13.48 -42.77
C SER A 8 -8.88 -12.80 -41.40
N LYS A 9 -9.50 -13.49 -40.45
CA LYS A 9 -9.54 -13.10 -39.04
C LYS A 9 -8.21 -13.47 -38.39
N THR A 10 -7.28 -12.51 -38.35
CA THR A 10 -6.05 -12.66 -37.57
C THR A 10 -6.39 -12.58 -36.08
N LYS A 11 -6.48 -13.74 -35.42
CA LYS A 11 -6.56 -13.85 -33.96
C LYS A 11 -5.27 -13.26 -33.37
N GLN A 12 -5.34 -12.05 -32.85
CA GLN A 12 -4.27 -11.53 -32.00
C GLN A 12 -4.24 -12.37 -30.72
N GLN A 13 -3.22 -13.22 -30.59
CA GLN A 13 -2.91 -13.87 -29.33
C GLN A 13 -2.48 -12.82 -28.30
N PRO A 14 -2.92 -12.93 -27.03
CA PRO A 14 -2.37 -12.12 -25.97
C PRO A 14 -0.88 -12.43 -25.83
N ARG A 15 -0.04 -11.37 -25.93
CA ARG A 15 1.40 -11.45 -25.73
C ARG A 15 1.67 -12.08 -24.36
N GLN A 16 2.15 -13.32 -24.35
CA GLN A 16 2.62 -13.96 -23.13
C GLN A 16 3.88 -13.25 -22.67
N CYS A 17 3.89 -12.75 -21.43
CA CYS A 17 5.12 -12.30 -20.80
C CYS A 17 6.11 -13.48 -20.77
N PRO A 18 7.38 -13.28 -21.16
CA PRO A 18 8.38 -14.35 -21.15
C PRO A 18 8.50 -14.92 -19.73
N SER A 19 8.20 -16.21 -19.60
CA SER A 19 8.26 -16.98 -18.36
C SER A 19 9.72 -17.30 -18.01
N GLY A 20 10.49 -16.28 -17.65
CA GLY A 20 11.72 -16.48 -16.87
C GLY A 20 11.34 -16.52 -15.39
N SER A 21 11.78 -17.54 -14.65
CA SER A 21 11.74 -17.50 -13.19
C SER A 21 12.31 -16.15 -12.72
N PRO A 22 11.71 -15.42 -11.77
CA PRO A 22 12.23 -14.13 -11.35
C PRO A 22 13.64 -14.34 -10.80
N ARG A 23 14.67 -13.96 -11.55
CA ARG A 23 16.00 -13.75 -10.95
C ARG A 23 15.80 -12.78 -9.80
N ALA A 24 16.36 -13.09 -8.63
CA ALA A 24 16.42 -12.16 -7.53
C ALA A 24 17.00 -10.84 -8.06
N THR A 25 16.16 -9.81 -8.12
CA THR A 25 16.53 -8.49 -8.59
C THR A 25 17.44 -7.91 -7.55
N THR A 26 18.75 -7.91 -7.80
CA THR A 26 19.75 -7.37 -6.86
C THR A 26 19.60 -5.86 -6.67
N HIS A 27 18.90 -5.18 -7.59
CA HIS A 27 18.74 -3.74 -7.58
C HIS A 27 17.32 -3.33 -7.94
N TRP A 28 16.66 -2.63 -7.02
CA TRP A 28 15.34 -2.07 -7.25
C TRP A 28 15.43 -0.73 -7.96
N ARG A 29 14.48 -0.47 -8.85
CA ARG A 29 14.35 0.81 -9.55
C ARG A 29 13.25 1.65 -8.93
N LEU A 30 13.32 2.96 -9.16
CA LEU A 30 12.25 3.86 -8.74
C LEU A 30 10.92 3.44 -9.37
N GLY A 31 9.88 3.43 -8.54
CA GLY A 31 8.54 2.99 -8.89
C GLY A 31 8.33 1.48 -8.88
N ASP A 32 9.35 0.66 -8.67
CA ASP A 32 9.15 -0.78 -8.51
C ASP A 32 8.30 -1.05 -7.27
N ILE A 33 7.49 -2.12 -7.34
CA ILE A 33 6.70 -2.60 -6.21
C ILE A 33 7.39 -3.82 -5.60
N ALA A 34 8.06 -3.63 -4.47
CA ALA A 34 8.66 -4.71 -3.69
C ALA A 34 7.71 -5.12 -2.54
N PHE A 35 8.13 -6.10 -1.76
CA PHE A 35 7.46 -6.52 -0.53
C PHE A 35 8.44 -6.45 0.63
N PHE A 36 7.99 -6.03 1.81
CA PHE A 36 8.77 -6.32 3.01
C PHE A 36 8.82 -7.83 3.22
N LYS A 37 10.00 -8.34 3.60
CA LYS A 37 10.07 -9.70 4.14
C LYS A 37 9.13 -9.84 5.35
N PRO A 38 8.60 -11.03 5.61
CA PRO A 38 7.96 -11.33 6.88
C PRO A 38 8.90 -11.11 8.06
N ALA A 39 8.38 -10.71 9.22
CA ALA A 39 9.18 -10.39 10.42
C ALA A 39 10.06 -11.55 10.91
N GLU A 40 9.58 -12.79 10.73
CA GLU A 40 10.30 -14.02 11.05
C GLU A 40 11.54 -14.23 10.17
N SER A 41 11.57 -13.59 8.98
CA SER A 41 12.68 -13.68 8.02
C SER A 41 13.69 -12.54 8.14
N PHE A 42 13.49 -11.63 9.10
CA PHE A 42 14.46 -10.57 9.40
C PHE A 42 15.67 -11.16 10.15
N SER A 43 16.85 -10.77 9.70
CA SER A 43 18.08 -10.91 10.49
C SER A 43 17.99 -10.11 11.79
N GLN A 44 18.86 -10.40 12.74
CA GLN A 44 18.88 -9.69 14.03
C GLN A 44 19.11 -8.19 13.87
N ILE A 45 19.96 -7.78 12.92
CA ILE A 45 20.22 -6.37 12.60
C ILE A 45 18.95 -5.70 12.05
N GLU A 46 18.28 -6.33 11.08
CA GLU A 46 17.04 -5.81 10.48
C GLU A 46 15.91 -5.70 11.52
N ARG A 47 15.80 -6.68 12.42
CA ARG A 47 14.81 -6.67 13.51
C ARG A 47 15.07 -5.51 14.48
N ALA A 48 16.30 -5.36 14.94
CA ALA A 48 16.67 -4.25 15.83
C ALA A 48 16.41 -2.89 15.16
N GLU A 49 16.80 -2.74 13.90
CA GLU A 49 16.69 -1.47 13.18
C GLU A 49 15.24 -1.10 12.84
N LEU A 50 14.40 -2.05 12.45
CA LEU A 50 13.06 -1.76 11.93
C LEU A 50 11.94 -2.01 12.92
N LEU A 51 11.99 -3.11 13.67
CA LEU A 51 10.90 -3.52 14.56
C LEU A 51 11.12 -2.98 15.98
N GLU A 52 12.27 -3.24 16.59
CA GLU A 52 12.54 -2.86 17.99
C GLU A 52 12.66 -1.34 18.16
N SER A 53 13.20 -0.64 17.16
CA SER A 53 13.21 0.83 17.13
C SER A 53 11.80 1.44 16.97
N GLY A 54 10.80 0.64 16.58
CA GLY A 54 9.44 1.08 16.28
C GLY A 54 9.30 1.84 14.97
N ARG A 55 10.26 1.73 14.04
CA ARG A 55 10.16 2.37 12.72
C ARG A 55 9.12 1.69 11.82
N ILE A 56 8.92 0.39 11.99
CA ILE A 56 7.92 -0.41 11.29
C ILE A 56 7.19 -1.26 12.32
N HIS A 57 5.85 -1.28 12.23
CA HIS A 57 5.04 -2.19 13.01
C HIS A 57 5.17 -3.61 12.44
N GLU A 58 5.22 -4.65 13.27
CA GLU A 58 5.36 -6.05 12.83
C GLU A 58 4.30 -6.45 11.79
N ASN A 59 3.04 -6.11 12.02
CA ASN A 59 1.94 -6.30 11.06
C ASN A 59 2.11 -5.58 9.70
N ALA A 60 3.06 -4.65 9.56
CA ALA A 60 3.39 -4.01 8.29
C ALA A 60 4.47 -4.78 7.50
N THR A 61 5.09 -5.81 8.09
CA THR A 61 5.93 -6.77 7.37
C THR A 61 5.07 -7.59 6.39
N GLY A 62 5.66 -8.09 5.31
CA GLY A 62 4.90 -8.76 4.25
C GLY A 62 4.01 -7.82 3.40
N HIS A 63 3.97 -6.52 3.69
CA HIS A 63 3.20 -5.57 2.88
C HIS A 63 3.94 -5.16 1.60
N PRO A 64 3.19 -4.84 0.52
CA PRO A 64 3.75 -4.21 -0.66
C PRO A 64 4.30 -2.83 -0.32
N VAL A 65 5.41 -2.48 -0.97
CA VAL A 65 6.04 -1.16 -0.88
C VAL A 65 6.40 -0.62 -2.25
N ILE A 66 6.33 0.71 -2.40
CA ILE A 66 6.77 1.42 -3.60
C ILE A 66 8.17 1.97 -3.34
N ILE A 67 9.10 1.72 -4.25
CA ILE A 67 10.45 2.30 -4.20
C ILE A 67 10.37 3.77 -4.64
N LEU A 68 10.66 4.69 -3.73
CA LEU A 68 10.56 6.14 -3.94
C LEU A 68 11.92 6.78 -4.24
N ASP A 69 12.96 6.27 -3.59
CA ASP A 69 14.33 6.73 -3.77
C ASP A 69 15.32 5.60 -3.43
N ARG A 70 16.59 5.75 -3.83
CA ARG A 70 17.64 4.77 -3.55
C ARG A 70 19.01 5.42 -3.39
N SER A 71 19.87 4.77 -2.61
CA SER A 71 21.29 5.12 -2.57
C SER A 71 22.00 4.75 -3.87
N SER A 72 23.15 5.38 -4.13
CA SER A 72 23.99 5.14 -5.31
C SER A 72 24.44 3.68 -5.44
N ASP A 73 24.82 3.08 -4.31
CA ASP A 73 25.24 1.68 -4.16
C ASP A 73 24.06 0.69 -4.05
N SER A 74 22.83 1.19 -4.05
CA SER A 74 21.59 0.39 -3.96
C SER A 74 21.48 -0.48 -2.71
N GLN A 75 22.20 -0.12 -1.63
CA GLN A 75 22.10 -0.76 -0.31
C GLN A 75 20.90 -0.26 0.49
N TYR A 76 20.46 0.98 0.25
CA TYR A 76 19.35 1.59 0.97
C TYR A 76 18.30 2.13 0.01
N TYR A 77 17.05 2.05 0.44
CA TYR A 77 15.89 2.52 -0.32
C TYR A 77 14.98 3.33 0.59
N ILE A 78 14.41 4.39 0.05
CA ILE A 78 13.25 5.04 0.68
C ILE A 78 12.02 4.45 0.04
N VAL A 79 11.13 3.91 0.86
CA VAL A 79 9.93 3.21 0.41
C VAL A 79 8.68 3.77 1.09
N THR A 80 7.51 3.51 0.51
CA THR A 80 6.23 3.73 1.19
C THR A 80 5.34 2.51 1.04
N THR A 81 4.60 2.18 2.09
CA THR A 81 3.73 1.00 2.12
C THR A 81 2.44 1.23 1.35
N VAL A 82 2.01 0.20 0.64
CA VAL A 82 0.65 0.08 0.11
C VAL A 82 -0.13 -0.83 1.06
N SER A 83 -1.24 -0.33 1.58
CA SER A 83 -2.02 -1.06 2.59
C SER A 83 -3.51 -1.03 2.26
N ALA A 84 -4.17 -2.12 2.66
CA ALA A 84 -5.62 -2.21 2.71
C ALA A 84 -6.19 -1.65 4.01
N TYR A 85 -5.37 -1.40 5.03
CA TYR A 85 -5.80 -0.87 6.33
C TYR A 85 -7.02 -1.62 6.90
N GLY A 86 -7.01 -2.96 6.87
CA GLY A 86 -8.16 -3.76 7.33
C GLY A 86 -9.44 -3.63 6.49
N ALA A 87 -9.43 -2.91 5.36
CA ALA A 87 -10.56 -2.85 4.45
C ALA A 87 -10.74 -4.17 3.70
N GLY A 88 -11.98 -4.63 3.61
CA GLY A 88 -12.35 -5.86 2.90
C GLY A 88 -13.87 -6.01 2.78
N GLU A 89 -14.32 -7.15 2.27
CA GLU A 89 -15.76 -7.41 2.05
C GLU A 89 -16.58 -7.32 3.34
N HIS A 90 -16.01 -7.75 4.46
CA HIS A 90 -16.65 -7.73 5.78
C HIS A 90 -16.98 -6.32 6.30
N ASN A 91 -16.42 -5.26 5.72
CA ASN A 91 -16.68 -3.87 6.10
C ASN A 91 -16.94 -2.97 4.89
N ASP A 92 -17.46 -3.53 3.79
CA ASP A 92 -17.78 -2.79 2.56
C ASP A 92 -16.58 -2.01 1.99
N TYR A 93 -15.37 -2.55 2.17
CA TYR A 93 -14.12 -1.94 1.70
C TYR A 93 -13.91 -0.54 2.29
N LEU A 94 -14.26 -0.33 3.56
CA LEU A 94 -14.20 0.97 4.24
C LEU A 94 -12.80 1.62 4.13
N PRO A 95 -12.67 2.81 3.51
CA PRO A 95 -11.37 3.43 3.31
C PRO A 95 -10.77 3.95 4.62
N PRO A 96 -9.43 4.14 4.68
CA PRO A 96 -8.71 4.41 5.92
C PRO A 96 -9.26 5.62 6.69
N TRP A 97 -9.50 6.76 6.05
CA TRP A 97 -9.98 7.98 6.72
C TRP A 97 -11.41 7.89 7.28
N LYS A 98 -12.15 6.82 6.97
CA LYS A 98 -13.46 6.54 7.58
C LYS A 98 -13.36 5.55 8.75
N GLN A 99 -12.18 4.98 9.01
CA GLN A 99 -11.97 4.02 10.09
C GLN A 99 -11.57 4.72 11.39
N PRO A 100 -12.07 4.26 12.57
CA PRO A 100 -11.79 4.89 13.86
C PRO A 100 -10.30 5.10 14.16
N PHE A 101 -9.46 4.10 13.87
CA PHE A 101 -8.01 4.11 14.14
C PHE A 101 -7.20 5.07 13.24
N HIS A 102 -7.83 5.67 12.23
CA HIS A 102 -7.18 6.56 11.27
C HIS A 102 -7.83 7.94 11.18
N THR A 103 -8.79 8.22 12.08
CA THR A 103 -9.49 9.52 12.18
C THR A 103 -8.55 10.70 12.41
N ARG A 104 -7.40 10.47 13.05
CA ARG A 104 -6.37 11.49 13.32
C ARG A 104 -5.42 11.73 12.14
N LYS A 105 -5.43 10.85 11.13
CA LYS A 105 -4.55 11.00 9.96
C LYS A 105 -5.07 12.08 9.04
N ASP A 106 -4.16 12.78 8.38
CA ASP A 106 -4.52 13.75 7.37
C ASP A 106 -5.22 13.03 6.20
N ILE A 107 -6.49 13.35 5.99
CA ILE A 107 -7.30 12.78 4.90
C ILE A 107 -6.67 13.06 3.53
N ASN A 108 -6.07 14.25 3.36
CA ASN A 108 -5.40 14.65 2.13
C ASN A 108 -4.02 14.00 1.99
N GLY A 109 -3.53 13.34 3.05
CA GLY A 109 -2.32 12.52 3.04
C GLY A 109 -2.50 11.16 2.37
N PHE A 110 -3.73 10.73 2.10
CA PHE A 110 -4.00 9.45 1.46
C PHE A 110 -4.01 9.56 -0.07
N ARG A 111 -3.42 8.55 -0.71
CA ARG A 111 -3.43 8.34 -2.16
C ARG A 111 -4.00 6.97 -2.44
N ALA A 112 -4.88 6.87 -3.43
CA ALA A 112 -5.56 5.63 -3.78
C ALA A 112 -5.09 5.11 -5.13
N PHE A 113 -4.93 3.80 -5.26
CA PHE A 113 -4.80 3.17 -6.57
C PHE A 113 -6.13 3.19 -7.33
N GLU A 114 -6.06 3.02 -8.64
CA GLU A 114 -7.24 2.89 -9.49
C GLU A 114 -8.18 1.79 -8.99
N GLY A 115 -9.47 2.14 -8.87
CA GLY A 115 -10.53 1.27 -8.34
C GLY A 115 -10.73 1.35 -6.82
N SER A 116 -9.78 1.90 -6.06
CA SER A 116 -9.95 2.15 -4.63
C SER A 116 -10.65 3.49 -4.39
N ALA A 117 -11.40 3.60 -3.29
CA ALA A 117 -12.03 4.87 -2.92
C ALA A 117 -10.96 5.97 -2.79
N ARG A 118 -11.27 7.19 -3.24
CA ARG A 118 -10.40 8.36 -3.12
C ARG A 118 -10.87 9.24 -1.96
N PRO A 119 -9.96 9.91 -1.22
CA PRO A 119 -10.35 10.85 -0.19
C PRO A 119 -11.06 12.08 -0.78
N ASN A 120 -10.59 12.55 -1.93
CA ASN A 120 -11.12 13.69 -2.66
C ASN A 120 -10.78 13.60 -4.16
N ASN A 121 -11.20 14.60 -4.94
CA ASN A 121 -10.97 14.66 -6.38
C ASN A 121 -9.70 15.43 -6.80
N GLU A 122 -8.90 15.93 -5.85
CA GLU A 122 -7.77 16.84 -6.12
C GLU A 122 -6.60 16.15 -6.85
N ARG A 123 -6.37 14.86 -6.58
CA ARG A 123 -5.25 14.11 -7.17
C ARG A 123 -5.70 12.82 -7.83
N GLN A 124 -5.25 12.59 -9.05
CA GLN A 124 -5.56 11.38 -9.82
C GLN A 124 -5.18 10.10 -9.05
N SER A 125 -5.92 9.03 -9.34
CA SER A 125 -5.59 7.70 -8.85
C SER A 125 -4.19 7.29 -9.29
N LEU A 126 -3.51 6.55 -8.42
CA LEU A 126 -2.25 5.91 -8.73
C LEU A 126 -2.48 4.76 -9.71
N ARG A 127 -1.65 4.67 -10.74
CA ARG A 127 -1.71 3.63 -11.77
C ARG A 127 -0.43 2.84 -11.82
N LEU A 128 -0.55 1.59 -12.25
CA LEU A 128 0.59 0.76 -12.60
C LEU A 128 0.95 0.94 -14.08
N ALA A 129 2.21 0.68 -14.41
CA ALA A 129 2.71 0.69 -15.78
C ALA A 129 2.13 -0.47 -16.59
N ASP A 130 2.23 -0.37 -17.92
CA ASP A 130 1.92 -1.43 -18.88
C ASP A 130 0.46 -1.92 -18.83
N GLY A 131 -0.47 -1.09 -18.35
CA GLY A 131 -1.87 -1.46 -18.20
C GLY A 131 -2.12 -2.53 -17.12
N ASN A 132 -1.15 -2.78 -16.25
CA ASN A 132 -1.32 -3.70 -15.13
C ASN A 132 -2.36 -3.16 -14.14
N VAL A 133 -3.03 -4.07 -13.46
CA VAL A 133 -4.04 -3.75 -12.45
C VAL A 133 -3.56 -4.22 -11.09
N TRP A 134 -3.78 -3.39 -10.06
CA TRP A 134 -3.40 -3.76 -8.71
C TRP A 134 -4.26 -4.95 -8.23
N PRO A 135 -3.68 -6.01 -7.62
CA PRO A 135 -4.44 -7.21 -7.26
C PRO A 135 -5.62 -6.96 -6.30
N LYS A 136 -5.48 -6.02 -5.37
CA LYS A 136 -6.55 -5.59 -4.44
C LYS A 136 -7.18 -4.28 -4.88
N ILE A 137 -7.91 -4.32 -6.00
CA ILE A 137 -8.42 -3.14 -6.74
C ILE A 137 -9.13 -2.13 -5.82
N LYS A 138 -9.98 -2.61 -4.90
CA LYS A 138 -10.84 -1.74 -4.07
C LYS A 138 -10.18 -1.25 -2.78
N THR A 139 -9.06 -1.83 -2.36
CA THR A 139 -8.51 -1.64 -1.02
C THR A 139 -7.00 -1.40 -1.01
N SER A 140 -6.54 -0.43 -1.79
CA SER A 140 -5.12 -0.15 -1.93
C SER A 140 -4.83 1.34 -1.85
N TRP A 141 -4.26 1.72 -0.70
CA TRP A 141 -3.91 3.10 -0.39
C TRP A 141 -2.47 3.24 0.05
N VAL A 142 -1.91 4.41 -0.25
CA VAL A 142 -0.62 4.90 0.21
C VAL A 142 -0.87 6.08 1.13
N TYR A 143 -0.16 6.16 2.26
CA TYR A 143 -0.17 7.33 3.12
C TYR A 143 1.15 8.06 2.98
N ILE A 144 1.14 9.27 2.44
CA ILE A 144 2.36 9.98 2.00
C ILE A 144 3.33 10.35 3.13
N HIS A 145 2.84 10.35 4.37
CA HIS A 145 3.67 10.61 5.55
C HIS A 145 4.41 9.35 6.02
N ASN A 146 4.04 8.16 5.53
CA ASN A 146 4.68 6.89 5.88
C ASN A 146 5.77 6.52 4.87
N ALA A 147 6.84 7.32 4.85
CA ALA A 147 8.06 7.03 4.10
C ALA A 147 9.13 6.44 5.02
N LEU A 148 9.77 5.37 4.58
CA LEU A 148 10.68 4.56 5.39
C LEU A 148 11.99 4.33 4.64
N LEU A 149 13.12 4.71 5.26
CA LEU A 149 14.45 4.32 4.80
C LEU A 149 14.76 2.90 5.27
N VAL A 150 15.04 1.98 4.35
CA VAL A 150 15.24 0.56 4.66
C VAL A 150 16.42 -0.03 3.90
N LEU A 151 16.99 -1.10 4.43
CA LEU A 151 18.03 -1.88 3.76
C LEU A 151 17.46 -2.67 2.57
N ALA A 152 18.25 -2.81 1.51
CA ALA A 152 17.94 -3.64 0.35
C ALA A 152 17.53 -5.07 0.73
N SER A 153 18.21 -5.62 1.73
CA SER A 153 17.99 -6.97 2.24
C SER A 153 16.61 -7.15 2.85
N THR A 154 15.91 -6.10 3.27
CA THR A 154 14.57 -6.20 3.86
C THR A 154 13.46 -6.36 2.81
N LEU A 155 13.81 -6.21 1.54
CA LEU A 155 12.90 -6.21 0.40
C LEU A 155 12.99 -7.53 -0.38
N ILE A 156 11.83 -8.03 -0.80
CA ILE A 156 11.69 -9.24 -1.62
C ILE A 156 10.76 -9.00 -2.80
N ASN A 157 10.87 -9.88 -3.79
CA ASN A 157 10.01 -9.91 -4.95
C ASN A 157 8.56 -10.22 -4.57
N TYR A 158 7.65 -9.63 -5.35
CA TYR A 158 6.26 -9.99 -5.24
C TYR A 158 6.04 -11.38 -5.85
N ASP A 159 5.64 -12.32 -5.03
CA ASP A 159 5.45 -13.73 -5.39
C ASP A 159 4.13 -14.02 -6.12
N LYS A 160 3.11 -13.16 -5.97
CA LYS A 160 1.76 -13.43 -6.49
C LYS A 160 1.58 -13.21 -8.00
N PRO A 161 1.98 -12.06 -8.59
CA PRO A 161 1.83 -11.85 -10.02
C PRO A 161 3.00 -12.49 -10.78
N ARG A 162 2.72 -12.87 -12.03
CA ARG A 162 3.75 -13.43 -12.94
C ARG A 162 4.78 -12.40 -13.40
N CYS A 163 4.56 -11.12 -13.11
CA CYS A 163 5.42 -10.01 -13.50
C CYS A 163 5.66 -9.07 -12.32
N GLN A 164 6.87 -8.51 -12.28
CA GLN A 164 7.25 -7.46 -11.36
C GLN A 164 6.35 -6.23 -11.60
N LEU A 165 5.56 -5.83 -10.61
CA LEU A 165 4.71 -4.65 -10.72
C LEU A 165 5.55 -3.38 -10.59
N ARG A 166 5.13 -2.35 -11.33
CA ARG A 166 5.78 -1.05 -11.36
C ARG A 166 4.74 0.06 -11.49
N MET A 167 4.98 1.18 -10.83
CA MET A 167 4.19 2.39 -10.96
C MET A 167 4.29 2.94 -12.38
N ALA A 168 3.19 3.48 -12.91
CA ALA A 168 3.23 4.31 -14.11
C ALA A 168 4.12 5.55 -13.84
N PRO A 169 5.00 5.96 -14.77
CA PRO A 169 5.95 7.05 -14.54
C PRO A 169 5.28 8.36 -14.06
N GLU A 170 4.14 8.72 -14.66
CA GLU A 170 3.38 9.91 -14.29
C GLU A 170 2.75 9.81 -12.90
N SER A 171 2.25 8.62 -12.52
CA SER A 171 1.72 8.38 -11.18
C SER A 171 2.81 8.41 -10.12
N LEU A 172 4.00 7.86 -10.43
CA LEU A 172 5.16 7.91 -9.55
C LEU A 172 5.61 9.36 -9.35
N GLN A 173 5.74 10.13 -10.43
CA GLN A 173 6.19 11.51 -10.36
C GLN A 173 5.22 12.38 -9.54
N ASP A 174 3.91 12.24 -9.76
CA ASP A 174 2.92 12.96 -8.97
C ASP A 174 2.90 12.52 -7.49
N LEU A 175 3.07 11.22 -7.21
CA LEU A 175 3.22 10.72 -5.84
C LEU A 175 4.46 11.31 -5.15
N LEU A 176 5.61 11.30 -5.82
CA LEU A 176 6.86 11.86 -5.31
C LEU A 176 6.73 13.36 -5.06
N ASN A 177 6.12 14.11 -5.96
CA ASN A 177 5.87 15.55 -5.77
C ASN A 177 5.02 15.80 -4.53
N HIS A 178 3.97 14.99 -4.33
CA HIS A 178 3.11 15.10 -3.17
C HIS A 178 3.85 14.80 -1.86
N ILE A 179 4.61 13.69 -1.83
CA ILE A 179 5.42 13.29 -0.68
C ILE A 179 6.47 14.36 -0.37
N LYS A 180 7.21 14.86 -1.37
CA LYS A 180 8.22 15.91 -1.18
C LYS A 180 7.63 17.19 -0.61
N ALA A 181 6.43 17.59 -1.07
CA ALA A 181 5.77 18.79 -0.55
C ALA A 181 5.32 18.62 0.91
N ARG A 182 4.75 17.46 1.26
CA ARG A 182 4.01 17.27 2.53
C ARG A 182 4.77 16.51 3.61
N SER A 183 5.71 15.65 3.26
CA SER A 183 6.40 14.76 4.19
C SER A 183 7.79 15.29 4.55
N ARG A 184 7.89 15.89 5.75
CA ARG A 184 9.19 16.28 6.32
C ARG A 184 10.11 15.06 6.48
N CYS A 185 9.56 13.95 6.96
CA CYS A 185 10.30 12.70 7.19
C CYS A 185 10.99 12.22 5.89
N PHE A 186 10.27 12.19 4.77
CA PHE A 186 10.84 11.83 3.48
C PHE A 186 12.02 12.72 3.09
N ARG A 187 11.88 14.04 3.21
CA ARG A 187 12.96 14.99 2.87
C ARG A 187 14.20 14.76 3.74
N VAL A 188 14.02 14.55 5.04
CA VAL A 188 15.13 14.26 5.96
C VAL A 188 15.83 12.94 5.58
N GLN A 189 15.08 11.88 5.30
CA GLN A 189 15.63 10.60 4.85
C GLN A 189 16.41 10.75 3.53
N GLN A 190 15.86 11.52 2.57
CA GLN A 190 16.50 11.77 1.26
C GLN A 190 17.82 12.53 1.41
N THR A 191 17.86 13.56 2.25
CA THR A 191 19.11 14.27 2.57
C THR A 191 20.11 13.35 3.26
N ALA A 192 19.68 12.61 4.28
CA ALA A 192 20.56 11.74 5.04
C ALA A 192 21.19 10.63 4.17
N MET A 193 20.39 10.03 3.28
CA MET A 193 20.85 9.06 2.30
C MET A 193 21.84 9.68 1.31
N SER A 194 21.66 10.94 0.90
CA SER A 194 22.57 11.65 -0.01
C SER A 194 23.89 12.05 0.67
N THR A 195 23.85 12.55 1.91
CA THR A 195 25.02 13.10 2.61
C THR A 195 25.98 12.03 3.09
N LYS A 196 25.48 10.90 3.60
CA LYS A 196 26.33 9.85 4.17
C LYS A 196 26.81 8.80 3.17
N MET A 197 26.30 8.85 1.93
CA MET A 197 26.57 7.87 0.87
C MET A 197 27.19 8.53 -0.38
N GLY A 198 27.66 9.77 -0.25
CA GLY A 198 28.49 10.41 -1.28
C GLY A 198 29.82 9.67 -1.42
N PRO A 199 30.52 9.79 -2.57
CA PRO A 199 31.86 9.27 -2.70
C PRO A 199 32.70 9.92 -1.61
N SER A 200 33.21 9.12 -0.67
CA SER A 200 34.28 9.57 0.21
C SER A 200 35.37 10.10 -0.70
N GLU A 201 35.62 11.41 -0.66
CA GLU A 201 36.79 12.02 -1.27
C GLU A 201 38.01 11.17 -0.87
N PRO A 202 38.87 10.74 -1.81
CA PRO A 202 40.05 9.99 -1.44
C PRO A 202 40.91 10.91 -0.58
N ALA A 203 40.85 10.69 0.73
CA ALA A 203 41.68 11.38 1.70
C ALA A 203 43.12 11.27 1.23
N ALA A 204 43.67 12.40 0.80
CA ALA A 204 45.08 12.50 0.51
C ALA A 204 45.84 12.04 1.75
N LYS A 205 46.75 11.09 1.53
CA LYS A 205 47.56 10.44 2.54
C LYS A 205 48.25 11.48 3.41
N ASP A 206 47.90 11.54 4.68
CA ASP A 206 48.87 11.85 5.71
C ASP A 206 48.94 10.72 6.72
N ALA A 207 50.17 10.28 6.91
CA ALA A 207 50.54 9.06 7.59
C ALA A 207 50.37 9.19 9.11
N LYS A 208 50.12 8.03 9.74
CA LYS A 208 50.08 7.75 11.18
C LYS A 208 48.78 8.17 11.88
N GLN A 209 47.74 7.36 11.70
CA GLN A 209 46.80 7.16 12.80
C GLN A 209 46.49 5.67 12.96
N THR A 210 46.74 5.22 14.17
CA THR A 210 46.68 3.86 14.68
C THR A 210 45.31 3.25 14.41
N TRP A 211 45.26 2.16 13.65
CA TRP A 211 44.05 1.41 13.39
C TRP A 211 43.54 0.79 14.70
N ARG A 212 42.51 1.40 15.31
CA ARG A 212 41.58 0.66 16.16
C ARG A 212 40.40 0.23 15.31
N GLN A 213 40.13 -1.05 15.41
CA GLN A 213 39.16 -1.81 14.64
C GLN A 213 37.80 -1.75 15.34
N ASP A 214 37.21 -0.55 15.49
CA ASP A 214 35.92 -0.37 16.21
C ASP A 214 34.84 0.41 15.41
N ASP A 215 35.14 0.98 14.23
CA ASP A 215 34.20 1.91 13.55
C ASP A 215 33.16 1.24 12.62
N LYS A 216 32.80 -0.02 12.85
CA LYS A 216 31.64 -0.64 12.16
C LYS A 216 30.33 -0.52 12.95
N GLU A 217 30.39 -0.03 14.19
CA GLU A 217 29.19 0.41 14.88
C GLU A 217 28.73 1.77 14.33
N SER A 218 27.97 1.63 13.24
CA SER A 218 26.64 2.21 13.13
C SER A 218 26.59 3.68 12.72
N VAL A 219 26.98 3.91 11.46
CA VAL A 219 26.44 5.01 10.61
C VAL A 219 24.92 5.13 10.76
N LEU A 220 24.25 4.01 11.01
CA LEU A 220 22.83 3.90 11.33
C LEU A 220 22.47 4.43 12.73
N GLN A 221 23.25 4.24 13.80
CA GLN A 221 23.02 4.89 15.10
C GLN A 221 23.13 6.40 14.99
N THR A 222 24.05 6.90 14.17
CA THR A 222 24.13 8.33 13.87
C THR A 222 22.96 8.81 13.00
N LEU A 223 22.34 7.93 12.18
CA LEU A 223 21.06 8.23 11.53
C LEU A 223 19.91 8.19 12.54
N LEU A 224 19.93 7.26 13.51
CA LEU A 224 18.90 7.04 14.51
C LEU A 224 18.86 8.16 15.57
N SER A 225 20.01 8.66 16.04
CA SER A 225 20.09 9.72 17.06
C SER A 225 19.52 11.06 16.58
N HIS A 226 19.54 11.33 15.27
CA HIS A 226 18.90 12.52 14.70
C HIS A 226 17.41 12.32 14.38
N PHE A 227 16.93 11.06 14.33
CA PHE A 227 15.56 10.71 13.95
C PHE A 227 14.58 10.61 15.13
N GLU A 228 15.06 10.28 16.34
CA GLU A 228 14.20 10.09 17.53
C GLU A 228 13.35 11.33 17.90
N PHE A 229 13.71 12.53 17.43
CA PHE A 229 12.93 13.75 17.68
C PHE A 229 11.69 13.93 16.79
N THR A 230 11.48 13.13 15.73
CA THR A 230 10.41 13.39 14.75
C THR A 230 9.26 12.38 14.73
N ASN A 231 9.38 11.28 15.47
CA ASN A 231 8.37 10.19 15.47
C ASN A 231 7.46 10.17 16.71
N ILE A 232 7.43 11.27 17.49
CA ILE A 232 6.58 11.38 18.69
C ILE A 232 5.08 11.47 18.33
N ALA A 233 4.73 11.84 17.10
CA ALA A 233 3.32 12.06 16.72
C ALA A 233 2.48 10.78 16.59
N ASP A 234 3.08 9.60 16.36
CA ASP A 234 2.34 8.33 16.17
C ASP A 234 2.49 7.34 17.36
N ARG A 235 3.33 7.64 18.37
CA ARG A 235 3.54 6.75 19.54
C ARG A 235 2.43 6.78 20.61
N ASN A 236 1.40 7.62 20.46
CA ASN A 236 0.34 7.78 21.48
C ASN A 236 -0.88 6.84 21.32
N HIS A 237 -0.69 5.65 20.77
CA HIS A 237 -1.73 4.64 20.68
C HIS A 237 -1.31 3.37 21.40
N HIS A 238 -1.12 3.41 22.73
CA HIS A 238 -1.34 2.26 23.64
C HIS A 238 -1.13 2.69 25.11
N LEU A 239 -2.11 3.38 25.68
CA LEU A 239 -2.33 3.39 27.13
C LEU A 239 -3.84 3.18 27.35
N LEU A 240 -4.24 1.92 27.51
CA LEU A 240 -5.51 1.57 28.15
C LEU A 240 -5.35 1.84 29.65
N PRO A 241 -6.28 2.54 30.33
CA PRO A 241 -6.30 2.55 31.77
C PRO A 241 -6.96 1.26 32.26
N GLU A 242 -6.13 0.32 32.69
CA GLU A 242 -6.53 -0.75 33.59
C GLU A 242 -6.59 -0.16 35.01
N LYS A 243 -7.79 0.07 35.54
CA LYS A 243 -8.01 0.14 36.99
C LYS A 243 -9.46 -0.20 37.35
N ILE A 244 -9.60 -1.39 37.92
CA ILE A 244 -10.76 -1.88 38.65
C ILE A 244 -10.68 -1.37 40.11
N ALA A 245 -11.87 -1.23 40.72
CA ALA A 245 -12.19 -1.05 42.16
C ALA A 245 -12.20 0.42 42.65
N GLN A 246 -13.20 0.95 43.37
CA GLN A 246 -14.20 0.39 44.29
C GLN A 246 -15.48 1.25 44.29
N ALA A 247 -16.62 0.63 44.59
CA ALA A 247 -17.90 1.29 44.90
C ALA A 247 -17.91 1.90 46.31
N PRO A 248 -18.85 2.82 46.59
CA PRO A 248 -19.64 2.66 47.81
C PRO A 248 -21.15 2.75 47.59
N SER A 249 -21.80 2.06 48.52
CA SER A 249 -23.21 1.80 48.75
C SER A 249 -24.13 3.03 48.91
N LYS A 250 -25.41 2.83 48.51
CA LYS A 250 -26.68 3.21 49.18
C LYS A 250 -27.83 2.88 48.20
N SER A 251 -28.63 1.83 48.44
CA SER A 251 -29.80 1.71 49.34
C SER A 251 -31.09 2.28 48.73
N TYR A 252 -32.18 1.51 48.91
CA TYR A 252 -33.58 1.68 48.47
C TYR A 252 -33.89 1.20 47.04
N SER A 253 -34.94 0.43 46.76
CA SER A 253 -35.96 -0.22 47.60
C SER A 253 -36.59 -1.36 46.79
N SER A 254 -37.09 -2.35 47.52
CA SER A 254 -37.79 -3.54 47.05
C SER A 254 -39.06 -3.23 46.26
N VAL A 255 -39.28 -3.94 45.14
CA VAL A 255 -40.61 -4.44 44.80
C VAL A 255 -40.51 -5.91 44.41
N VAL A 256 -41.19 -6.70 45.23
CA VAL A 256 -41.48 -8.12 45.14
C VAL A 256 -42.37 -8.39 43.92
N ARG A 257 -42.00 -9.38 43.09
CA ARG A 257 -43.01 -10.32 42.60
C ARG A 257 -42.41 -11.71 42.30
N GLU A 258 -42.82 -12.61 43.17
CA GLU A 258 -42.73 -14.07 43.14
C GLU A 258 -43.15 -14.69 41.80
N ARG A 259 -42.34 -15.63 41.30
CA ARG A 259 -42.53 -17.10 41.26
C ARG A 259 -43.53 -17.61 40.23
N THR A 260 -43.01 -18.41 39.30
CA THR A 260 -43.29 -19.86 39.11
C THR A 260 -42.41 -20.27 37.92
N GLY A 261 -41.44 -21.18 38.02
CA GLY A 261 -41.49 -22.50 38.63
C GLY A 261 -41.92 -23.49 37.55
N LEU A 262 -40.98 -24.27 36.99
CA LEU A 262 -41.09 -25.72 36.83
C LEU A 262 -39.83 -26.32 36.18
N ASN A 263 -39.48 -27.47 36.72
CA ASN A 263 -38.29 -28.29 36.55
C ASN A 263 -38.42 -29.34 35.42
N TYR A 264 -37.30 -30.04 35.21
CA TYR A 264 -37.14 -31.38 34.60
C TYR A 264 -37.17 -31.39 33.05
N THR A 265 -36.39 -32.19 32.31
CA THR A 265 -35.62 -33.41 32.60
C THR A 265 -34.57 -33.59 31.50
N SER A 266 -33.48 -34.28 31.83
CA SER A 266 -32.48 -34.83 30.92
C SER A 266 -33.03 -35.99 30.06
N ALA A 267 -32.63 -36.07 28.79
CA ALA A 267 -32.54 -37.32 28.02
C ALA A 267 -31.69 -37.15 26.73
N THR A 268 -30.58 -37.89 26.71
CA THR A 268 -30.02 -38.68 25.59
C THR A 268 -30.37 -38.33 24.13
N GLY A 269 -29.30 -38.03 23.38
CA GLY A 269 -28.89 -38.78 22.18
C GLY A 269 -29.74 -38.62 20.92
N SER A 270 -29.14 -38.03 19.87
CA SER A 270 -29.17 -38.53 18.48
C SER A 270 -28.42 -37.55 17.56
N LYS A 271 -27.45 -38.08 16.80
CA LYS A 271 -26.82 -37.40 15.65
C LYS A 271 -27.84 -37.33 14.49
N PRO A 272 -27.78 -36.29 13.65
CA PRO A 272 -27.87 -36.49 12.21
C PRO A 272 -26.70 -35.77 11.49
N LEU A 273 -25.95 -36.51 10.67
CA LEU A 273 -26.11 -36.60 9.21
C LEU A 273 -25.68 -35.32 8.47
N TRP A 274 -24.47 -35.40 7.91
CA TRP A 274 -23.93 -34.48 6.93
C TRP A 274 -24.80 -34.51 5.67
N SER A 275 -25.37 -33.37 5.30
CA SER A 275 -25.94 -33.15 3.96
C SER A 275 -25.10 -32.14 3.21
N THR A 276 -24.32 -32.65 2.25
CA THR A 276 -23.64 -31.92 1.19
C THR A 276 -24.68 -31.21 0.32
N ILE A 277 -24.69 -29.87 0.33
CA ILE A 277 -25.45 -29.08 -0.65
C ILE A 277 -24.47 -28.60 -1.71
N ALA A 278 -24.52 -29.23 -2.88
CA ALA A 278 -23.86 -28.76 -4.09
C ALA A 278 -24.69 -27.62 -4.70
N ALA A 279 -24.27 -26.37 -4.50
CA ALA A 279 -24.85 -25.23 -5.19
C ALA A 279 -24.24 -25.12 -6.61
N LYS A 280 -25.01 -25.54 -7.62
CA LYS A 280 -24.77 -25.19 -9.03
C LYS A 280 -25.21 -23.73 -9.22
N SER A 281 -24.27 -22.80 -9.29
CA SER A 281 -24.53 -21.43 -9.75
C SER A 281 -24.51 -21.36 -11.26
N THR A 282 -25.70 -21.28 -11.86
CA THR A 282 -25.94 -20.87 -13.25
C THR A 282 -25.79 -19.35 -13.35
N SER A 283 -24.69 -18.87 -13.96
CA SER A 283 -24.54 -17.47 -14.32
C SER A 283 -25.22 -17.18 -15.66
N THR A 284 -26.38 -16.53 -15.59
CA THR A 284 -27.04 -15.92 -16.75
C THR A 284 -26.32 -14.62 -17.07
N ALA A 285 -25.59 -14.59 -18.20
CA ALA A 285 -24.95 -13.39 -18.71
C ALA A 285 -25.95 -12.56 -19.53
N THR A 286 -26.45 -11.46 -18.95
CA THR A 286 -27.23 -10.46 -19.68
C THR A 286 -26.27 -9.48 -20.35
N SER A 287 -26.14 -9.60 -21.67
CA SER A 287 -25.39 -8.65 -22.51
C SER A 287 -26.20 -7.37 -22.70
N MET A 288 -25.80 -6.30 -22.01
CA MET A 288 -26.33 -4.96 -22.31
C MET A 288 -25.51 -4.32 -23.43
N THR A 289 -26.15 -4.23 -24.60
CA THR A 289 -25.64 -3.53 -25.77
C THR A 289 -26.04 -2.05 -25.68
N CYS A 290 -25.09 -1.17 -25.34
CA CYS A 290 -25.30 0.28 -25.45
C CYS A 290 -24.98 0.73 -26.87
N LYS A 291 -26.02 1.05 -27.66
CA LYS A 291 -25.90 1.77 -28.93
C LYS A 291 -25.61 3.25 -28.62
N ALA A 292 -24.40 3.72 -28.96
CA ALA A 292 -24.11 5.14 -29.00
C ALA A 292 -24.59 5.72 -30.34
N GLN A 293 -25.55 6.63 -30.26
CA GLN A 293 -26.15 7.34 -31.38
C GLN A 293 -25.33 8.62 -31.63
N ILE A 294 -24.46 8.60 -32.64
CA ILE A 294 -23.71 9.77 -33.09
C ILE A 294 -24.66 10.60 -33.94
N GLN A 295 -25.08 11.76 -33.43
CA GLN A 295 -25.84 12.74 -34.18
C GLN A 295 -24.86 13.72 -34.84
N THR A 296 -24.65 13.54 -36.13
CA THR A 296 -23.92 14.46 -36.99
C THR A 296 -24.88 15.60 -37.37
N GLN A 297 -24.56 16.84 -37.02
CA GLN A 297 -25.17 18.01 -37.66
C GLN A 297 -24.09 18.79 -38.41
N ALA A 298 -24.25 18.80 -39.73
CA ALA A 298 -23.59 19.69 -40.66
C ALA A 298 -24.65 20.65 -41.23
N SER A 299 -24.35 21.96 -41.20
CA SER A 299 -24.99 22.98 -42.03
C SER A 299 -23.89 24.04 -42.26
N SER A 300 -23.24 24.14 -43.43
CA SER A 300 -23.70 24.55 -44.77
C SER A 300 -24.09 26.03 -44.89
N ARG A 301 -23.25 26.75 -45.68
CA ARG A 301 -23.49 27.94 -46.52
C ARG A 301 -23.69 29.31 -45.84
N ARG A 302 -23.40 30.47 -46.44
CA ARG A 302 -22.64 30.98 -47.61
C ARG A 302 -22.98 32.49 -47.71
N GLY A 303 -22.04 33.34 -48.13
CA GLY A 303 -22.26 34.74 -48.55
C GLY A 303 -21.26 35.68 -47.86
N ARG A 304 -20.16 36.17 -48.45
CA ARG A 304 -19.96 36.98 -49.68
C ARG A 304 -20.69 38.34 -49.62
N ASN A 305 -19.96 39.41 -49.33
CA ASN A 305 -19.55 40.40 -50.35
C ASN A 305 -18.68 41.52 -49.76
N THR A 306 -17.58 41.76 -50.48
CA THR A 306 -16.69 42.91 -50.46
C THR A 306 -17.36 44.07 -51.22
N VAL A 307 -17.34 45.28 -50.67
CA VAL A 307 -17.51 46.52 -51.45
C VAL A 307 -16.48 47.53 -50.97
N LEU A 308 -15.71 48.01 -51.94
CA LEU A 308 -14.82 49.18 -51.89
C LEU A 308 -15.67 50.46 -51.90
N ALA A 309 -15.29 51.42 -51.06
CA ALA A 309 -15.20 52.84 -51.36
C ALA A 309 -14.22 53.46 -50.36
#